data_AF-A0A3B0S7R4-F1
#
_entry.id   AF-A0A3B0S7R4-F1
#
_cell.length_a   1.000
_cell.length_b   1.000
_cell.length_c   1.000
_cell.angle_alpha   90.00
_cell.angle_beta   90.00
_cell.angle_gamma   90.00
#
_symmetry.space_group_name_H-M   'P 1'
#
loop_
_entity.id
_entity.type
_entity.pdbx_description
1 polymer ?
#
loop_
_entity_poly.entity_id
_entity_poly.type
_entity_poly.pdbx_seq_one_letter_code
_entity_poly.pdbx_strand_id
1 'polypeptide(L)'
;MILNRRYIYNKVRNSRFAGKMGDSFSRVMLSLLCGTLFSLPSIPLFAFEEASYTELDMPMDEIVVFARKRREKIQDIPASVGILSSAMIEQSAIDGLKDVATFTANFSYDEAFGRNNLQ
;
A
#
# COMPACT_ATOMS: atom_id res chain seq x y z
N MET A 1 -22.33 5.73 66.91
CA MET A 1 -22.64 6.07 65.52
C MET A 1 -21.31 6.20 64.77
N ILE A 2 -21.01 5.22 63.89
CA ILE A 2 -20.05 5.22 62.75
C ILE A 2 -18.54 5.30 63.10
N LEU A 3 -17.84 4.17 63.30
CA LEU A 3 -17.12 3.30 62.33
C LEU A 3 -15.73 3.79 61.87
N ASN A 4 -14.71 3.10 62.39
CA ASN A 4 -13.63 2.42 61.66
C ASN A 4 -12.72 3.23 60.71
N ARG A 5 -11.47 3.44 61.14
CA ARG A 5 -10.34 3.68 60.23
C ARG A 5 -9.15 2.79 60.58
N ARG A 6 -9.40 1.47 60.60
CA ARG A 6 -8.38 0.42 60.45
C ARG A 6 -7.68 0.60 59.09
N TYR A 7 -6.73 1.50 59.02
CA TYR A 7 -5.76 1.61 57.95
C TYR A 7 -4.47 2.03 58.63
N ILE A 8 -3.35 1.44 58.24
CA ILE A 8 -2.02 1.63 58.84
C ILE A 8 -1.75 0.63 59.99
N TYR A 9 -1.56 -0.65 59.63
CA TYR A 9 -0.36 -1.37 60.05
C TYR A 9 -0.10 -2.52 59.07
N ASN A 10 0.07 -2.11 57.82
CA ASN A 10 0.91 -2.83 56.86
C ASN A 10 2.33 -2.82 57.44
N LYS A 11 2.91 -3.98 57.78
CA LYS A 11 4.28 -4.42 57.46
C LYS A 11 4.66 -5.68 58.27
N VAL A 12 5.32 -6.62 57.59
CA VAL A 12 6.23 -7.65 58.17
C VAL A 12 5.61 -8.85 58.88
N ARG A 13 5.29 -9.88 58.09
CA ARG A 13 5.68 -11.31 58.26
C ARG A 13 4.75 -12.14 57.37
N ASN A 14 5.13 -12.47 56.14
CA ASN A 14 6.21 -13.41 55.84
C ASN A 14 6.23 -14.56 56.86
N SER A 15 5.53 -15.65 56.57
CA SER A 15 6.18 -16.78 55.89
C SER A 15 5.37 -18.06 56.07
N ARG A 16 5.36 -18.82 54.98
CA ARG A 16 5.09 -20.27 54.90
C ARG A 16 3.61 -20.66 54.91
N PHE A 17 3.34 -21.72 54.16
CA PHE A 17 2.04 -22.36 53.92
C PHE A 17 1.16 -21.54 52.98
N ALA A 18 0.71 -21.97 51.81
CA ALA A 18 0.63 -23.25 51.11
C ALA A 18 0.21 -22.85 49.65
N GLY A 19 0.30 -23.60 48.57
CA GLY A 19 0.64 -24.98 48.30
C GLY A 19 0.81 -25.14 46.77
N LYS A 20 1.58 -26.15 46.38
CA LYS A 20 1.97 -26.50 45.00
C LYS A 20 0.80 -27.11 44.20
N MET A 21 -0.23 -26.35 43.84
CA MET A 21 -1.36 -26.86 43.05
C MET A 21 -1.61 -26.13 41.70
N GLY A 22 -0.83 -25.10 41.35
CA GLY A 22 -1.01 -24.33 40.10
C GLY A 22 -0.06 -24.67 38.94
N ASP A 23 1.06 -25.36 39.19
CA ASP A 23 2.16 -25.45 38.21
C ASP A 23 1.90 -26.47 37.08
N SER A 24 1.06 -27.48 37.34
CA SER A 24 0.77 -28.53 36.36
C SER A 24 -0.18 -28.05 35.26
N PHE A 25 -1.12 -27.13 35.58
CA PHE A 25 -2.08 -26.61 34.62
C PHE A 25 -1.41 -25.62 33.65
N SER A 26 -0.49 -24.80 34.16
CA SER A 26 0.32 -23.88 33.35
C SER A 26 1.25 -24.61 32.38
N ARG A 27 1.85 -25.73 32.80
CA ARG A 27 2.73 -26.54 31.94
C ARG A 27 1.99 -27.25 30.81
N VAL A 28 0.77 -27.72 31.05
CA VAL A 28 -0.05 -28.40 30.03
C VAL A 28 -0.63 -27.40 29.03
N MET A 29 -1.11 -26.24 29.50
CA MET A 29 -1.52 -25.11 28.65
C MET A 29 -0.36 -24.53 27.83
N LEU A 30 0.85 -24.47 28.40
CA LEU A 30 2.06 -24.03 27.70
C LEU A 30 2.51 -25.04 26.63
N SER A 31 2.29 -26.35 26.85
CA SER A 31 2.63 -27.38 25.86
C SER A 31 1.63 -27.48 24.70
N LEU A 32 0.33 -27.21 24.96
CA LEU A 32 -0.72 -27.19 23.92
C LEU A 32 -0.57 -26.01 22.96
N LEU A 33 -0.01 -24.89 23.42
CA LEU A 33 0.31 -23.73 22.58
C LEU A 33 1.55 -23.95 21.70
N CYS A 34 2.45 -24.85 22.10
CA CYS A 34 3.69 -25.15 21.37
C CYS A 34 3.47 -26.17 20.23
N GLY A 35 2.50 -27.08 20.37
CA GLY A 35 2.22 -28.13 19.38
C GLY A 35 1.55 -27.66 18.09
N THR A 36 0.89 -26.50 18.10
CA THR A 36 0.18 -25.98 16.92
C THR A 36 1.03 -25.07 16.03
N LEU A 37 2.22 -24.65 16.47
CA LEU A 37 3.12 -23.82 15.67
C LEU A 37 3.82 -24.59 14.52
N PHE A 38 3.79 -25.92 14.53
CA PHE A 38 4.62 -26.74 13.62
C PHE A 38 3.95 -27.11 12.27
N SER A 39 2.73 -26.64 11.99
CA SER A 39 2.00 -26.98 10.76
C SER A 39 1.82 -25.82 9.78
N LEU A 40 2.69 -24.80 9.80
CA LEU A 40 2.68 -23.79 8.75
C LEU A 40 3.28 -24.39 7.46
N PRO A 41 2.50 -24.58 6.37
CA PRO A 41 3.09 -24.90 5.08
C PRO A 41 3.97 -23.73 4.64
N SER A 42 5.21 -24.04 4.30
CA SER A 42 6.17 -23.12 3.70
C SER A 42 5.67 -22.69 2.33
N ILE A 43 5.00 -21.54 2.25
CA ILE A 43 4.70 -20.90 0.96
C ILE A 43 6.04 -20.41 0.41
N PRO A 44 6.48 -20.83 -0.79
CA PRO A 44 7.65 -20.23 -1.42
C PRO A 44 7.32 -18.76 -1.68
N LEU A 45 8.01 -17.89 -0.94
CA LEU A 45 8.00 -16.45 -1.14
C LEU A 45 8.75 -16.19 -2.44
N PHE A 46 8.03 -16.11 -3.56
CA PHE A 46 8.59 -15.52 -4.77
C PHE A 46 9.04 -14.11 -4.39
N ALA A 47 10.36 -13.89 -4.37
CA ALA A 47 10.93 -12.57 -4.19
C ALA A 47 10.32 -11.68 -5.28
N PHE A 48 9.48 -10.74 -4.86
CA PHE A 48 9.13 -9.60 -5.69
C PHE A 48 10.41 -8.81 -5.81
N GLU A 49 11.03 -8.87 -6.98
CA GLU A 49 12.01 -7.89 -7.39
C GLU A 49 11.28 -6.56 -7.52
N GLU A 50 11.15 -5.86 -6.39
CA GLU A 50 10.86 -4.44 -6.40
C GLU A 50 12.05 -3.82 -7.11
N ALA A 51 11.82 -3.42 -8.37
CA ALA A 51 12.81 -2.71 -9.17
C ALA A 51 13.14 -1.41 -8.44
N SER A 52 14.12 -1.48 -7.54
CA SER A 52 14.66 -0.32 -6.85
C SER A 52 15.41 0.53 -7.88
N TYR A 53 14.86 1.71 -8.15
CA TYR A 53 15.54 2.72 -8.96
C TYR A 53 16.71 3.21 -8.11
N THR A 54 17.92 2.87 -8.52
CA THR A 54 19.11 3.53 -7.99
C THR A 54 19.08 4.96 -8.55
N GLU A 55 18.70 5.89 -7.70
CA GLU A 55 18.73 7.33 -7.96
C GLU A 55 20.20 7.80 -7.90
N LEU A 56 21.03 7.42 -8.88
CA LEU A 56 22.40 7.92 -9.00
C LEU A 56 22.78 8.21 -10.45
N ASP A 57 23.33 9.42 -10.59
CA ASP A 57 23.81 10.11 -11.80
C ASP A 57 22.66 10.75 -12.58
N MET A 58 22.55 12.10 -12.59
CA MET A 58 21.53 12.82 -13.38
C MET A 58 21.86 12.64 -14.87
N PRO A 59 21.23 11.70 -15.58
CA PRO A 59 21.27 11.65 -17.02
C PRO A 59 20.13 12.60 -17.47
N MET A 60 19.86 12.75 -18.75
CA MET A 60 18.68 13.52 -19.17
C MET A 60 17.40 13.06 -18.43
N ASP A 61 16.51 14.00 -18.09
CA ASP A 61 15.19 13.70 -17.52
C ASP A 61 14.46 12.70 -18.43
N GLU A 62 14.52 11.43 -18.05
CA GLU A 62 14.02 10.34 -18.87
C GLU A 62 12.51 10.20 -18.69
N ILE A 63 11.77 10.46 -19.76
CA ILE A 63 10.32 10.32 -19.76
C ILE A 63 9.97 8.88 -20.16
N VAL A 64 9.44 8.13 -19.19
CA VAL A 64 8.94 6.75 -19.37
C VAL A 64 7.42 6.77 -19.48
N VAL A 65 6.90 6.15 -20.54
CA VAL A 65 5.45 6.08 -20.81
C VAL A 65 5.01 4.64 -21.10
N PHE A 66 3.70 4.42 -21.20
CA PHE A 66 3.11 3.17 -21.67
C PHE A 66 2.56 3.35 -23.08
N ALA A 67 3.22 2.75 -24.09
CA ALA A 67 2.73 2.79 -25.48
C ALA A 67 2.18 1.45 -25.96
N ARG A 68 2.91 0.34 -25.76
CA ARG A 68 2.53 -1.00 -26.24
C ARG A 68 2.24 -1.98 -25.12
N LYS A 69 1.50 -1.53 -24.10
CA LYS A 69 1.23 -2.27 -22.84
C LYS A 69 2.49 -2.62 -22.04
N ARG A 70 3.60 -1.93 -22.31
CA ARG A 70 4.85 -2.01 -21.56
C ARG A 70 5.40 -0.61 -21.36
N ARG A 71 6.23 -0.47 -20.33
CA ARG A 71 7.00 0.75 -20.08
C ARG A 71 8.09 0.87 -21.11
N GLU A 72 8.14 2.02 -21.80
CA GLU A 72 9.12 2.34 -22.83
C GLU A 72 9.58 3.78 -22.65
N LYS A 73 10.84 4.06 -23.00
CA LYS A 73 11.35 5.43 -23.08
C LYS A 73 10.71 6.12 -24.26
N ILE A 74 10.44 7.42 -24.15
CA ILE A 74 9.77 8.14 -25.24
C ILE A 74 10.57 8.14 -26.56
N GLN A 75 11.90 8.13 -26.48
CA GLN A 75 12.78 8.14 -27.65
C GLN A 75 12.81 6.79 -28.39
N ASP A 76 12.44 5.70 -27.72
CA ASP A 76 12.48 4.34 -28.28
C ASP A 76 11.15 3.92 -28.93
N ILE A 77 10.09 4.73 -28.76
CA ILE A 77 8.75 4.41 -29.26
C ILE A 77 8.69 4.71 -30.77
N PRO A 78 8.35 3.72 -31.62
CA PRO A 78 8.27 3.91 -33.07
C PRO A 78 6.91 4.53 -33.48
N ALA A 79 6.46 5.55 -32.76
CA ALA A 79 5.20 6.26 -33.00
C ALA A 79 5.27 7.68 -32.43
N SER A 80 4.45 8.58 -32.96
CA SER A 80 4.30 9.92 -32.39
C SER A 80 3.52 9.86 -31.08
N VAL A 81 4.05 10.48 -30.02
CA VAL A 81 3.44 10.52 -28.68
C VAL A 81 3.22 11.97 -28.28
N GLY A 82 1.96 12.33 -28.00
CA GLY A 82 1.60 13.62 -27.39
C GLY A 82 1.57 13.51 -25.87
N ILE A 83 2.19 14.46 -25.16
CA ILE A 83 2.21 14.51 -23.70
C ILE A 83 1.52 15.79 -23.24
N LEU A 84 0.58 15.64 -22.30
CA LEU A 84 0.01 16.74 -21.55
C LEU A 84 0.41 16.59 -20.09
N SER A 85 1.12 17.58 -19.56
CA SER A 85 1.49 17.61 -18.15
C SER A 85 0.31 18.09 -17.29
N SER A 86 0.32 17.75 -15.99
CA SER A 86 -0.67 18.28 -15.04
C SER A 86 -0.70 19.80 -15.03
N ALA A 87 0.47 20.45 -15.02
CA ALA A 87 0.58 21.90 -15.08
C ALA A 87 -0.06 22.49 -16.34
N MET A 88 0.10 21.86 -17.50
CA MET A 88 -0.55 22.29 -18.75
C MET A 88 -2.07 22.15 -18.68
N ILE A 89 -2.56 21.05 -18.10
CA ILE A 89 -3.99 20.78 -17.94
C ILE A 89 -4.62 21.86 -17.05
N GLU A 90 -3.99 22.16 -15.91
CA GLU A 90 -4.48 23.15 -14.95
C GLU A 90 -4.42 24.59 -15.50
N GLN A 91 -3.29 24.98 -16.11
CA GLN A 91 -3.10 26.34 -16.63
C GLN A 91 -3.96 26.64 -17.85
N SER A 92 -4.23 25.62 -18.66
CA SER A 92 -5.05 25.75 -19.87
C SER A 92 -6.54 25.45 -19.63
N ALA A 93 -6.93 25.18 -18.37
CA ALA A 93 -8.29 24.79 -17.98
C ALA A 93 -8.87 23.69 -18.89
N ILE A 94 -8.10 22.61 -19.09
CA ILE A 94 -8.51 21.46 -19.91
C ILE A 94 -9.46 20.59 -19.07
N ASP A 95 -10.76 20.69 -19.35
CA ASP A 95 -11.80 19.96 -18.61
C ASP A 95 -12.31 18.74 -19.38
N GLY A 96 -12.17 18.72 -20.72
CA GLY A 96 -12.72 17.67 -21.55
C GLY A 96 -11.84 17.23 -22.74
N LEU A 97 -12.25 16.13 -23.37
CA LEU A 97 -11.53 15.55 -24.52
C LEU A 97 -11.55 16.46 -25.76
N LYS A 98 -12.56 17.33 -25.86
CA LYS A 98 -12.65 18.38 -26.88
C LYS A 98 -11.50 19.38 -26.75
N ASP A 99 -11.10 19.70 -25.53
CA ASP A 99 -10.02 20.65 -25.27
C ASP A 99 -8.67 19.99 -25.54
N VAL A 100 -8.52 18.71 -25.15
CA VAL A 100 -7.34 17.88 -25.48
C VAL A 100 -7.06 17.84 -27.00
N ALA A 101 -8.12 17.78 -27.83
CA ALA A 101 -8.00 17.84 -29.30
C ALA A 101 -7.43 19.16 -29.82
N THR A 102 -7.57 20.25 -29.07
CA THR A 102 -7.00 21.55 -29.44
C THR A 102 -5.48 21.60 -29.19
N PHE A 103 -4.99 20.82 -28.20
CA PHE A 103 -3.58 20.81 -27.81
C PHE A 103 -2.78 19.63 -28.37
N THR A 104 -3.46 18.63 -28.95
CA THR A 104 -2.82 17.43 -29.47
C THR A 104 -2.84 17.43 -31.00
N ALA A 105 -1.66 17.50 -31.62
CA ALA A 105 -1.54 17.48 -33.06
C ALA A 105 -2.13 16.19 -33.65
N ASN A 106 -2.83 16.32 -34.79
CA ASN A 106 -3.44 15.21 -35.51
C ASN A 106 -4.48 14.41 -34.68
N PHE A 107 -5.02 15.00 -33.62
CA PHE A 107 -6.12 14.45 -32.84
C PHE A 107 -7.37 15.30 -33.06
N SER A 108 -8.49 14.67 -33.42
CA SER A 108 -9.78 15.33 -33.62
C SER A 108 -10.83 14.58 -32.81
N TYR A 109 -11.69 15.34 -32.13
CA TYR A 109 -12.76 14.81 -31.31
C TYR A 109 -14.08 15.48 -31.68
N ASP A 110 -15.08 14.67 -32.03
CA ASP A 110 -16.45 15.09 -32.32
C ASP A 110 -17.43 14.30 -31.45
N GLU A 111 -18.20 15.03 -30.64
CA GLU A 111 -19.22 14.45 -29.74
C GLU A 111 -20.44 13.93 -30.51
N ALA A 112 -20.67 14.41 -31.74
CA ALA A 112 -21.80 14.02 -32.57
C ALA A 112 -21.59 12.67 -33.29
N PHE A 113 -20.45 12.02 -33.11
CA PHE A 113 -20.18 10.69 -33.68
C PHE A 113 -21.25 9.68 -33.22
N GLY A 114 -22.09 9.24 -34.17
CA GLY A 114 -23.19 8.30 -33.92
C GLY A 114 -24.56 8.93 -33.68
N ARG A 115 -24.65 10.20 -33.27
CA ARG A 115 -25.94 10.93 -33.15
C ARG A 115 -26.52 11.35 -34.50
N ASN A 116 -25.65 11.53 -35.50
CA ASN A 116 -26.01 12.04 -36.82
C ASN A 116 -26.59 10.97 -37.77
N ASN A 117 -26.62 9.70 -37.37
CA ASN A 117 -27.11 8.57 -38.19
C ASN A 117 -28.59 8.20 -37.94
N LEU A 118 -29.34 9.03 -37.22
CA LEU A 118 -30.74 8.76 -36.84
C LEU A 118 -31.77 9.75 -37.42
N GLN A 119 -31.43 10.45 -38.51
CA GLN A 119 -32.34 11.35 -39.24
C GLN A 119 -32.65 10.82 -40.64
#